data_AF-A0A520JE39-F1
#
_entry.id   AF-A0A520JE39-F1
#
_cell.length_a   1.000
_cell.length_b   1.000
_cell.length_c   1.000
_cell.angle_alpha   90.00
_cell.angle_beta   90.00
_cell.angle_gamma   90.00
#
_symmetry.space_group_name_H-M   'P 1'
#
loop_
_entity.id
_entity.type
_entity.pdbx_description
1 polymer ?
#
loop_
_entity_poly.entity_id
_entity_poly.type
_entity_poly.pdbx_seq_one_letter_code
_entity_poly.pdbx_strand_id
1 'polypeptide(L)'
;MYQFDISGGSKADLYRDLLAALDALTVDERDPIANMANAAALVWEYLPDLNWAGFYRAVDGELVLGPFQGKVACIRIAMGKGV
;
A
#
# COMPACT_ATOMS: atom_id res chain seq x y z
N MET A 1 -2.75 -15.83 -10.85
CA MET A 1 -2.37 -14.43 -10.61
C MET A 1 -3.65 -13.62 -10.77
N TYR A 2 -4.09 -12.89 -9.74
CA TYR A 2 -5.23 -11.98 -9.90
C TYR A 2 -4.81 -10.91 -10.91
N GLN A 3 -5.58 -10.73 -11.96
CA GLN A 3 -5.36 -9.68 -12.95
C GLN A 3 -6.54 -8.73 -12.84
N PHE A 4 -6.30 -7.52 -12.33
CA PHE A 4 -7.30 -6.48 -12.30
C PHE A 4 -7.22 -5.71 -13.62
N ASP A 5 -8.35 -5.56 -14.30
CA ASP A 5 -8.42 -4.71 -15.50
C ASP A 5 -8.48 -3.25 -15.09
N ILE A 6 -7.35 -2.74 -14.59
CA ILE A 6 -7.16 -1.33 -14.23
C ILE A 6 -6.53 -0.67 -15.45
N SER A 7 -7.38 -0.25 -16.38
CA SER A 7 -6.97 0.33 -17.66
C SER A 7 -7.08 1.85 -17.66
N GLY A 8 -6.23 2.49 -18.49
CA GLY A 8 -6.08 3.94 -18.59
C GLY A 8 -7.40 4.69 -18.73
N GLY A 9 -7.72 5.49 -17.71
CA GLY A 9 -8.83 6.43 -17.64
C GLY A 9 -8.37 7.72 -16.93
N SER A 10 -9.33 8.49 -16.40
CA SER A 10 -8.97 9.62 -15.55
C SER A 10 -8.33 9.15 -14.24
N LYS A 11 -7.61 10.03 -13.53
CA LYS A 11 -7.08 9.74 -12.18
C LYS A 11 -8.18 9.26 -11.23
N ALA A 12 -9.41 9.78 -11.37
CA ALA A 12 -10.55 9.37 -10.55
C ALA A 12 -10.99 7.93 -10.85
N ASP A 13 -10.92 7.51 -12.12
CA ASP A 13 -11.26 6.14 -12.52
C ASP A 13 -10.25 5.14 -11.94
N LEU A 14 -8.96 5.45 -12.09
CA LEU A 14 -7.88 4.65 -11.53
C LEU A 14 -8.05 4.41 -10.02
N TYR A 15 -8.33 5.46 -9.25
CA TYR A 15 -8.52 5.29 -7.79
C TYR A 15 -9.78 4.51 -7.43
N ARG A 16 -10.84 4.63 -8.22
CA ARG A 16 -12.06 3.85 -8.00
C ARG A 16 -11.81 2.36 -8.25
N ASP A 17 -11.09 2.03 -9.30
CA ASP A 17 -10.79 0.64 -9.65
C ASP A 17 -9.78 0.04 -8.65
N LEU A 18 -8.78 0.81 -8.22
CA LEU A 18 -7.87 0.44 -7.14
C LEU A 18 -8.59 0.16 -5.82
N LEU A 19 -9.56 0.98 -5.45
CA LEU A 19 -10.35 0.78 -4.23
C LEU A 19 -11.15 -0.52 -4.31
N ALA A 20 -11.83 -0.76 -5.44
CA ALA A 20 -12.60 -2.00 -5.64
C ALA A 20 -11.70 -3.25 -5.60
N ALA A 21 -10.50 -3.18 -6.21
CA ALA A 21 -9.52 -4.25 -6.16
C ALA A 21 -9.02 -4.50 -4.73
N LEU A 22 -8.73 -3.44 -3.97
CA LEU A 22 -8.28 -3.54 -2.59
C LEU A 22 -9.34 -4.16 -1.68
N ASP A 23 -10.61 -3.75 -1.82
CA ASP A 23 -11.73 -4.34 -1.08
C ASP A 23 -11.82 -5.84 -1.37
N ALA A 24 -11.78 -6.24 -2.65
CA ALA A 24 -11.82 -7.65 -3.05
C ALA A 24 -10.64 -8.47 -2.49
N LEU A 25 -9.44 -7.87 -2.38
CA LEU A 25 -8.26 -8.53 -1.84
C LEU A 25 -8.30 -8.71 -0.33
N THR A 26 -9.03 -7.85 0.39
CA THR A 26 -8.92 -7.74 1.85
C THR A 26 -10.19 -8.16 2.61
N VAL A 27 -11.35 -8.25 1.93
CA VAL A 27 -12.67 -8.46 2.57
C VAL A 27 -12.74 -9.70 3.48
N ASP A 28 -12.10 -10.80 3.11
CA ASP A 28 -12.15 -12.07 3.85
C ASP A 28 -10.85 -12.40 4.61
N GLU A 29 -9.85 -11.51 4.56
CA GLU A 29 -8.57 -11.68 5.23
C GLU A 29 -8.46 -10.79 6.48
N ARG A 30 -8.07 -11.40 7.60
CA ARG A 30 -7.95 -10.72 8.91
C ARG A 30 -6.50 -10.39 9.26
N ASP A 31 -5.53 -11.02 8.63
CA ASP A 31 -4.11 -10.76 8.86
C ASP A 31 -3.73 -9.37 8.31
N PRO A 32 -3.34 -8.43 9.19
CA PRO A 32 -3.01 -7.07 8.77
C PRO A 32 -1.72 -7.01 7.95
N ILE A 33 -0.79 -7.94 8.14
CA ILE A 33 0.46 -8.02 7.38
C ILE A 33 0.16 -8.45 5.95
N ALA A 34 -0.67 -9.50 5.76
CA ALA A 34 -1.11 -9.94 4.45
C ALA A 34 -1.85 -8.81 3.71
N ASN A 35 -2.80 -8.15 4.39
CA ASN A 35 -3.57 -7.05 3.80
C ASN A 35 -2.69 -5.86 3.40
N MET A 36 -1.76 -5.42 4.27
CA MET A 36 -0.81 -4.35 3.90
C MET A 36 0.12 -4.76 2.77
N ALA A 37 0.58 -6.02 2.73
CA ALA A 37 1.47 -6.50 1.68
C ALA A 37 0.77 -6.47 0.31
N ASN A 38 -0.47 -6.97 0.22
CA ASN A 38 -1.26 -6.92 -1.00
C ASN A 38 -1.65 -5.49 -1.39
N ALA A 39 -1.99 -4.64 -0.42
CA ALA A 39 -2.28 -3.23 -0.68
C ALA A 39 -1.05 -2.50 -1.28
N ALA A 40 0.14 -2.70 -0.70
CA ALA A 40 1.37 -2.10 -1.20
C ALA A 40 1.71 -2.61 -2.61
N ALA A 41 1.54 -3.91 -2.87
CA ALA A 41 1.74 -4.50 -4.19
C ALA A 41 0.77 -3.92 -5.24
N LEU A 42 -0.52 -3.84 -4.92
CA LEU A 42 -1.54 -3.28 -5.81
C LEU A 42 -1.24 -1.81 -6.16
N VAL A 43 -0.90 -1.00 -5.16
CA VAL A 43 -0.56 0.42 -5.39
C VAL A 43 0.69 0.54 -6.26
N TRP A 44 1.73 -0.24 -5.98
CA TRP A 44 2.98 -0.23 -6.73
C TRP A 44 2.81 -0.62 -8.21
N GLU A 45 1.93 -1.58 -8.49
CA GLU A 45 1.71 -2.10 -9.83
C GLU A 45 0.97 -1.10 -10.73
N TYR A 46 -0.02 -0.39 -10.19
CA TYR A 46 -0.97 0.38 -11.00
C TYR A 46 -0.87 1.90 -10.87
N LEU A 47 -0.25 2.45 -9.82
CA LEU A 47 0.01 3.89 -9.77
C LEU A 47 1.31 4.23 -10.51
N PRO A 48 1.27 5.14 -11.51
CA PRO A 48 2.46 5.56 -12.22
C PRO A 48 3.36 6.43 -11.33
N ASP A 49 4.63 6.53 -11.72
CA ASP A 49 5.62 7.46 -11.17
C ASP A 49 5.88 7.34 -9.65
N LEU A 50 5.74 6.12 -9.11
CA LEU A 50 6.11 5.82 -7.73
C LEU A 50 7.58 5.41 -7.60
N ASN A 51 8.23 5.86 -6.52
CA ASN A 51 9.52 5.35 -6.07
C ASN A 51 9.42 4.50 -4.79
N TRP A 52 8.28 4.57 -4.10
CA TRP A 52 8.00 3.86 -2.86
C TRP A 52 6.49 3.84 -2.57
N ALA A 53 5.95 2.70 -2.13
CA ALA A 53 4.58 2.57 -1.64
C ALA A 53 4.49 1.53 -0.52
N GLY A 54 3.87 1.87 0.60
CA GLY A 54 3.79 0.97 1.74
C GLY A 54 3.36 1.68 3.02
N PHE A 55 3.64 1.03 4.15
CA PHE A 55 3.08 1.42 5.44
C PHE A 55 4.15 1.65 6.50
N TYR A 56 3.86 2.58 7.40
CA TYR A 56 4.44 2.62 8.74
C TYR A 56 3.32 2.42 9.75
N ARG A 57 3.59 1.66 10.80
CA ARG A 57 2.64 1.34 11.86
C ARG A 57 3.01 2.06 13.15
N ALA A 58 2.02 2.62 13.83
CA ALA A 58 2.23 3.16 15.17
C ALA A 58 2.44 2.01 16.16
N VAL A 59 3.65 1.87 16.70
CA VAL A 59 4.03 0.84 17.68
C VAL A 59 4.90 1.50 18.75
N ASP A 60 4.47 1.38 20.02
CA ASP A 60 5.19 1.87 21.19
C ASP A 60 5.64 3.35 21.11
N GLY A 61 4.80 4.21 20.52
CA GLY A 61 5.10 5.64 20.37
C GLY A 61 6.05 5.99 19.23
N GLU A 62 6.31 5.04 18.32
CA GLU A 62 7.11 5.23 17.11
C GLU A 62 6.36 4.73 15.87
N LEU A 63 6.83 5.14 14.70
CA LEU A 63 6.44 4.58 13.41
C LEU A 63 7.41 3.47 13.04
N VAL A 64 6.93 2.23 12.97
CA VAL A 64 7.71 1.05 12.59
C VAL A 64 7.34 0.63 11.17
N LEU A 65 8.35 0.40 10.34
CA LEU A 65 8.20 -0.01 8.95
C LEU A 65 7.31 -1.27 8.84
N GLY A 66 6.27 -1.18 8.02
CA GLY A 66 5.39 -2.28 7.63
C GLY A 66 5.71 -2.78 6.22
N PRO A 67 4.86 -3.63 5.63
CA PRO A 67 5.00 -4.06 4.24
C PRO A 67 5.07 -2.88 3.26
N PHE A 68 5.91 -3.01 2.23
CA PHE A 68 6.13 -1.97 1.23
C PHE A 68 6.69 -2.54 -0.07
N GLN A 69 6.69 -1.72 -1.11
CA GLN A 69 7.37 -1.89 -2.39
C GLN A 69 8.28 -0.69 -2.64
N GLY A 70 9.49 -0.95 -3.13
CA GLY A 70 10.50 0.07 -3.42
C GLY A 70 11.85 -0.20 -2.76
N LYS A 71 12.67 0.84 -2.63
CA LYS A 71 13.99 0.75 -1.97
C LYS A 71 13.86 0.57 -0.46
N VAL A 72 14.93 0.06 0.16
CA VAL A 72 15.06 -0.07 1.63
C VAL A 72 14.78 1.28 2.30
N ALA A 73 14.01 1.25 3.39
CA ALA A 73 13.58 2.43 4.15
C ALA A 73 14.00 2.33 5.63
N CYS A 74 13.86 3.43 6.37
CA CYS A 74 14.14 3.48 7.81
C CYS A 74 13.22 2.53 8.58
N ILE A 75 13.77 1.70 9.47
CA ILE A 75 12.96 0.72 10.22
C ILE A 75 12.08 1.40 11.28
N ARG A 76 12.59 2.44 11.95
CA ARG A 76 11.88 3.21 12.99
C ARG A 76 11.99 4.71 12.71
N ILE A 77 10.89 5.42 12.88
CA ILE A 77 10.81 6.89 12.79
C ILE A 77 10.12 7.40 14.06
N ALA A 78 10.69 8.41 14.70
CA ALA A 78 10.09 9.04 15.88
C ALA A 78 8.80 9.79 15.50
N MET A 79 7.77 9.74 16.35
CA MET A 79 6.52 10.45 16.11
C MET A 79 6.74 11.97 15.97
N GLY A 80 6.07 12.59 15.01
CA GLY A 80 6.17 14.03 14.74
C GLY A 80 7.50 14.46 14.09
N LYS A 81 8.45 13.55 13.90
CA LYS A 81 9.58 13.75 12.99
C LYS A 81 9.14 13.24 11.63
N GLY A 82 8.84 14.16 10.71
CA GLY A 82 8.65 13.80 9.30
C GLY A 82 9.92 13.17 8.72
N VAL A 83 9.77 12.51 7.58
CA VAL A 83 10.89 12.10 6.73
C VAL A 83 11.36 13.30 5.91
#